data_AF-A0A9D5MM06-F1
#
_entry.id   AF-A0A9D5MM06-F1
#
_cell.length_a   1.000
_cell.length_b   1.000
_cell.length_c   1.000
_cell.angle_alpha   90.00
_cell.angle_beta   90.00
_cell.angle_gamma   90.00
#
_symmetry.space_group_name_H-M   'P 1'
#
loop_
_entity.id
_entity.type
_entity.pdbx_description
1 polymer ?
#
loop_
_entity_poly.entity_id
_entity_poly.type
_entity_poly.pdbx_seq_one_letter_code
_entity_poly.pdbx_strand_id
1 'polypeptide(L)'
;MKKKITIIVCSILIFVLIALGVAMIITDTPAKELSFTGTVNVEDGAPNPAGESKEFVVEEGGEYYWRYEWMGEPGMVTGMSVTSSEGDIVFACTAEGCLAESVPMELQAGTYNVEVTYLTNAESMNQFLAEHGIDEAGDDFYEYKENGTWTTNYSIGLEEASDLGIGFKVAVVIGFAIGLLVVAILLAITKKGDETKNQFDERQELVRGRGFKYGFFTLMISNAVLLFLKILEIPLFSNMEVAMTASIIVGVSVFASYCIWNDGYFALNENRKSLLIMFGLIGALNLVIGIGNIFAGVIMENGAFTFRSTNLFCSLMFIVVFIVLLLKQIKDGKEE
;
A
#
# COMPACT_ATOMS: atom_id res chain seq x y z
N MET A 1 24.70 -11.24 -29.64
CA MET A 1 23.44 -11.70 -29.02
C MET A 1 23.61 -12.03 -27.53
N LYS A 2 24.50 -12.93 -27.12
CA LYS A 2 24.79 -13.24 -25.69
C LYS A 2 25.11 -12.00 -24.83
N LYS A 3 26.00 -11.11 -25.29
CA LYS A 3 26.32 -9.84 -24.58
C LYS A 3 25.11 -8.94 -24.33
N LYS A 4 24.15 -8.87 -25.26
CA LYS A 4 22.94 -8.03 -25.10
C LYS A 4 22.00 -8.63 -24.04
N ILE A 5 21.85 -9.96 -24.03
CA ILE A 5 21.03 -10.67 -23.04
C ILE A 5 21.63 -10.51 -21.63
N THR A 6 22.96 -10.64 -21.49
CA THR A 6 23.65 -10.44 -20.20
C THR A 6 23.44 -9.03 -19.66
N ILE A 7 23.55 -8.00 -20.52
CA ILE A 7 23.34 -6.60 -20.10
C ILE A 7 21.90 -6.34 -19.66
N ILE A 8 20.91 -6.89 -20.37
CA ILE A 8 19.48 -6.78 -20.02
C ILE A 8 19.21 -7.43 -18.67
N VAL A 9 19.69 -8.65 -18.47
CA VAL A 9 19.51 -9.40 -17.21
C VAL A 9 20.20 -8.68 -16.04
N CYS A 10 21.42 -8.18 -16.23
CA CYS A 10 22.12 -7.40 -15.21
C CYS A 10 21.41 -6.08 -14.88
N SER A 11 20.86 -5.38 -15.88
CA SER A 11 20.14 -4.11 -15.65
C SER A 11 18.86 -4.33 -14.83
N ILE A 12 18.15 -5.43 -15.08
CA ILE A 12 16.96 -5.83 -14.32
C ILE A 12 17.35 -6.27 -12.90
N LEU A 13 18.40 -7.07 -12.74
CA LEU A 13 18.90 -7.48 -11.42
C LEU A 13 19.34 -6.27 -10.57
N ILE A 14 19.98 -5.28 -11.18
CA ILE A 14 20.36 -4.03 -10.50
C ILE A 14 19.10 -3.24 -10.10
N PHE A 15 18.12 -3.11 -10.99
CA PHE A 15 16.84 -2.47 -10.67
C PHE A 15 16.13 -3.16 -9.50
N VAL A 16 16.11 -4.50 -9.49
CA VAL A 16 15.48 -5.30 -8.44
C VAL A 16 16.23 -5.20 -7.12
N LEU A 17 17.57 -5.24 -7.14
CA LEU A 17 18.38 -5.06 -5.93
C LEU A 17 18.23 -3.67 -5.34
N ILE A 18 18.08 -2.64 -6.19
CA ILE A 18 17.81 -1.27 -5.75
C ILE A 18 16.38 -1.14 -5.24
N ALA A 19 15.38 -1.73 -5.90
CA ALA A 19 13.99 -1.72 -5.43
C ALA A 19 13.83 -2.48 -4.10
N LEU A 20 14.56 -3.59 -3.92
CA LEU A 20 14.64 -4.32 -2.65
C LEU A 20 15.37 -3.51 -1.58
N GLY A 21 16.47 -2.83 -1.92
CA GLY A 21 17.18 -1.94 -1.01
C GLY A 21 16.34 -0.75 -0.57
N VAL A 22 15.59 -0.15 -1.49
CA VAL A 22 14.62 0.91 -1.20
C VAL A 22 13.49 0.37 -0.33
N ALA A 23 12.96 -0.82 -0.61
CA ALA A 23 11.94 -1.45 0.23
C ALA A 23 12.43 -1.80 1.64
N MET A 24 13.73 -2.09 1.82
CA MET A 24 14.36 -2.31 3.13
C MET A 24 14.64 -1.01 3.89
N ILE A 25 14.74 0.14 3.21
CA ILE A 25 14.81 1.47 3.86
C ILE A 25 13.42 1.87 4.40
N ILE A 26 12.34 1.26 3.91
CA ILE A 26 10.96 1.39 4.43
C ILE A 26 10.76 0.47 5.65
N THR A 27 11.67 0.53 6.64
CA THR A 27 11.30 0.19 8.01
C THR A 27 10.92 1.49 8.68
N ASP A 28 9.63 1.79 8.54
CA ASP A 28 8.94 2.94 9.09
C ASP A 28 9.03 2.84 10.61
N THR A 29 10.11 3.37 11.17
CA THR A 29 10.29 3.46 12.62
C THR A 29 9.85 4.86 12.97
N PRO A 30 8.81 5.03 13.80
CA PRO A 30 8.39 6.37 14.18
C PRO A 30 9.57 7.11 14.80
N ALA A 31 9.63 8.43 14.60
CA ALA A 31 10.66 9.28 15.22
C ALA A 31 10.70 9.04 16.74
N LYS A 32 9.55 8.70 17.34
CA LYS A 32 9.44 8.23 18.72
C LYS A 32 8.32 7.23 18.89
N GLU A 33 8.62 6.04 19.41
CA GLU A 33 7.61 5.05 19.79
C GLU A 33 7.40 5.03 21.31
N LEU A 34 6.15 5.17 21.73
CA LEU A 34 5.72 5.05 23.13
C LEU A 34 4.77 3.87 23.24
N SER A 35 5.25 2.77 23.82
CA SER A 35 4.41 1.60 24.08
C SER A 35 3.74 1.69 25.44
N PHE A 36 2.48 1.37 25.54
CA PHE A 36 1.73 1.33 26.79
C PHE A 36 1.19 -0.08 27.00
N THR A 37 1.28 -0.56 28.23
CA THR A 37 0.94 -1.94 28.56
C THR A 37 0.47 -1.95 30.00
N GLY A 38 -0.83 -2.17 30.16
CA GLY A 38 -1.49 -2.10 31.45
C GLY A 38 -2.55 -3.18 31.63
N THR A 39 -2.75 -3.57 32.88
CA THR A 39 -3.91 -4.32 33.31
C THR A 39 -4.86 -3.35 34.01
N VAL A 40 -6.08 -3.27 33.50
CA VAL A 40 -7.13 -2.38 33.98
C VAL A 40 -8.24 -3.21 34.61
N ASN A 41 -8.53 -2.95 35.87
CA ASN A 41 -9.68 -3.52 36.55
C ASN A 41 -10.83 -2.53 36.49
N VAL A 42 -11.98 -2.95 35.98
CA VAL A 42 -13.19 -2.14 35.94
C VAL A 42 -14.13 -2.64 37.03
N GLU A 43 -14.39 -1.79 38.02
CA GLU A 43 -15.33 -2.05 39.11
C GLU A 43 -16.39 -0.94 39.13
N ASP A 44 -17.67 -1.33 39.13
CA ASP A 44 -18.81 -0.40 39.04
C ASP A 44 -18.69 0.62 37.90
N GLY A 45 -18.13 0.19 36.76
CA GLY A 45 -17.91 1.03 35.59
C GLY A 45 -16.72 1.99 35.71
N ALA A 46 -15.94 1.96 36.80
CA ALA A 46 -14.74 2.79 36.98
C ALA A 46 -13.45 1.99 36.71
N PRO A 47 -12.55 2.45 35.82
CA PRO A 47 -11.28 1.79 35.55
C PRO A 47 -10.24 2.10 36.63
N ASN A 48 -9.46 1.09 37.01
CA ASN A 48 -8.32 1.18 37.90
C ASN A 48 -7.12 0.41 37.31
N PRO A 49 -6.04 1.10 36.87
CA PRO A 49 -5.87 2.55 36.90
C PRO A 49 -6.83 3.29 35.96
N ALA A 50 -7.07 4.58 36.20
CA ALA A 50 -7.95 5.40 35.35
C ALA A 50 -7.33 5.71 33.96
N GLY A 51 -6.01 5.60 33.88
CA GLY A 51 -5.23 5.87 32.67
C GLY A 51 -3.74 5.61 32.88
N GLU A 52 -2.97 5.84 31.84
CA GLU A 52 -1.51 5.78 31.86
C GLU A 52 -0.92 7.03 31.21
N SER A 53 0.18 7.53 31.74
CA SER A 53 0.85 8.73 31.22
C SER A 53 2.32 8.46 30.94
N LYS A 54 2.85 9.02 29.86
CA LYS A 54 4.30 9.00 29.56
C LYS A 54 4.79 10.35 29.11
N GLU A 55 5.98 10.70 29.57
CA GLU A 55 6.67 11.90 29.12
C GLU A 55 7.42 11.62 27.81
N PHE A 56 7.39 12.59 26.91
CA PHE A 56 8.23 12.62 25.72
C PHE A 56 8.80 14.02 25.49
N VAL A 57 9.85 14.06 24.68
CA VAL A 57 10.59 15.27 24.31
C VAL A 57 10.56 15.39 22.80
N VAL A 58 10.23 16.58 22.33
CA VAL A 58 10.31 17.04 20.95
C VAL A 58 11.61 17.84 20.83
N GLU A 59 12.54 17.39 19.97
CA GLU A 59 13.87 17.99 19.86
C GLU A 59 13.89 19.22 18.94
N GLU A 60 13.15 19.18 17.84
CA GLU A 60 12.99 20.27 16.89
C GLU A 60 11.50 20.59 16.72
N GLY A 61 11.17 21.88 16.60
CA GLY A 61 9.77 22.27 16.38
C GLY A 61 9.33 21.97 14.94
N GLY A 62 8.11 21.48 14.76
CA GLY A 62 7.58 21.12 13.46
C GLY A 62 6.16 20.55 13.51
N GLU A 63 5.71 20.10 12.35
CA GLU A 63 4.42 19.45 12.16
C GLU A 63 4.55 17.95 12.45
N TYR A 64 3.76 17.43 13.38
CA TYR A 64 3.75 16.04 13.81
C TYR A 64 2.38 15.42 13.67
N TYR A 65 2.32 14.09 13.62
CA TYR A 65 1.07 13.34 13.68
C TYR A 65 1.25 12.10 14.55
N TRP A 66 0.13 11.61 15.08
CA TRP A 66 0.09 10.41 15.90
C TRP A 66 -0.23 9.19 15.06
N ARG A 67 0.50 8.10 15.30
CA ARG A 67 0.16 6.75 14.85
C ARG A 67 -0.28 5.96 16.08
N TYR A 68 -1.48 5.41 16.02
CA TYR A 68 -2.02 4.57 17.09
C TYR A 68 -2.15 3.14 16.57
N GLU A 69 -1.53 2.17 17.24
CA GLU A 69 -1.60 0.75 16.88
C GLU A 69 -2.04 -0.11 18.07
N TRP A 70 -2.98 -1.01 17.83
CA TRP A 70 -3.52 -1.94 18.81
C TRP A 70 -2.89 -3.32 18.60
N MET A 71 -2.31 -3.90 19.65
CA MET A 71 -1.73 -5.24 19.56
C MET A 71 -2.69 -6.30 20.14
N GLY A 72 -3.45 -6.99 19.27
CA GLY A 72 -4.28 -8.14 19.65
C GLY A 72 -5.79 -7.92 19.47
N GLU A 73 -6.61 -8.42 20.41
CA GLU A 73 -8.06 -8.11 20.43
C GLU A 73 -8.29 -6.62 20.69
N PRO A 74 -9.39 -6.04 20.17
CA PRO A 74 -9.69 -4.64 20.45
C PRO A 74 -9.82 -4.43 21.97
N GLY A 75 -8.88 -3.65 22.53
CA GLY A 75 -8.91 -3.04 23.86
C GLY A 75 -10.16 -2.20 24.12
N MET A 76 -10.21 -1.56 25.30
CA MET A 76 -11.32 -0.69 25.68
C MET A 76 -11.28 0.65 24.94
N VAL A 77 -12.41 1.38 24.92
CA VAL A 77 -12.45 2.75 24.42
C VAL A 77 -11.49 3.61 25.25
N THR A 78 -10.69 4.43 24.57
CA THR A 78 -9.69 5.31 25.20
C THR A 78 -9.79 6.74 24.70
N GLY A 79 -9.49 7.68 25.59
CA GLY A 79 -9.17 9.06 25.25
C GLY A 79 -7.65 9.24 25.29
N MET A 80 -7.10 10.04 24.40
CA MET A 80 -5.71 10.47 24.45
C MET A 80 -5.66 11.99 24.56
N SER A 81 -4.85 12.50 25.47
CA SER A 81 -4.54 13.92 25.57
C SER A 81 -3.04 14.15 25.64
N VAL A 82 -2.61 15.29 25.12
CA VAL A 82 -1.22 15.71 25.11
C VAL A 82 -1.15 17.07 25.77
N THR A 83 -0.33 17.19 26.80
CA THR A 83 -0.15 18.42 27.56
C THR A 83 1.29 18.90 27.47
N SER A 84 1.45 20.22 27.36
CA SER A 84 2.76 20.87 27.46
C SER A 84 3.24 20.86 28.91
N SER A 85 4.54 21.12 29.13
CA SER A 85 5.08 21.33 30.48
C SER A 85 4.45 22.50 31.25
N GLU A 86 3.76 23.42 30.56
CA GLU A 86 3.03 24.54 31.16
C GLU A 86 1.60 24.16 31.59
N GLY A 87 1.14 22.97 31.21
CA GLY A 87 -0.20 22.44 31.52
C GLY A 87 -1.24 22.70 30.43
N ASP A 88 -0.85 23.28 29.30
CA ASP A 88 -1.77 23.52 28.18
C ASP A 88 -2.02 22.23 27.41
N ILE A 89 -3.29 21.93 27.12
CA ILE A 89 -3.68 20.82 26.25
C ILE A 89 -3.39 21.24 24.81
N VAL A 90 -2.43 20.56 24.18
CA VAL A 90 -2.04 20.82 22.78
C VAL A 90 -2.74 19.89 21.80
N PHE A 91 -3.25 18.76 22.29
CA PHE A 91 -4.04 17.82 21.50
C PHE A 91 -4.91 16.94 22.38
N ALA A 92 -6.08 16.56 21.89
CA ALA A 92 -6.88 15.51 22.48
C ALA A 92 -7.73 14.80 21.42
N CYS A 93 -7.88 13.47 21.53
CA CYS A 93 -8.75 12.64 20.68
C CYS A 93 -9.38 11.51 21.48
N THR A 94 -10.42 10.89 20.92
CA THR A 94 -10.97 9.62 21.38
C THR A 94 -10.66 8.52 20.36
N ALA A 95 -10.91 7.25 20.73
CA ALA A 95 -10.56 6.03 19.99
C ALA A 95 -10.54 6.15 18.44
N GLU A 96 -11.64 6.57 17.80
CA GLU A 96 -11.66 6.74 16.35
C GLU A 96 -10.86 7.98 15.89
N GLY A 97 -10.96 9.12 16.59
CA GLY A 97 -10.15 10.30 16.29
C GLY A 97 -8.64 10.04 16.34
N CYS A 98 -8.21 9.06 17.14
CA CYS A 98 -6.81 8.65 17.20
C CYS A 98 -6.39 7.70 16.05
N LEU A 99 -7.34 7.10 15.31
CA LEU A 99 -7.11 6.18 14.18
C LEU A 99 -7.44 6.80 12.81
N ALA A 100 -8.49 7.61 12.73
CA ALA A 100 -9.12 8.06 11.48
C ALA A 100 -8.60 9.42 10.99
N GLU A 101 -8.13 10.28 11.90
CA GLU A 101 -7.68 11.62 11.57
C GLU A 101 -6.50 12.04 12.46
N SER A 102 -5.30 11.56 12.15
CA SER A 102 -4.08 12.19 12.65
C SER A 102 -3.96 13.60 12.02
N VAL A 103 -4.79 14.54 12.49
CA VAL A 103 -4.69 15.94 12.11
C VAL A 103 -3.28 16.39 12.48
N PRO A 104 -2.51 16.92 11.53
CA PRO A 104 -1.18 17.38 11.84
C PRO A 104 -1.22 18.46 12.92
N MET A 105 -0.31 18.36 13.88
CA MET A 105 -0.16 19.31 14.97
C MET A 105 1.21 19.95 14.95
N GLU A 106 1.23 21.26 15.17
CA GLU A 106 2.45 22.02 15.34
C GLU A 106 2.93 21.87 16.79
N LEU A 107 4.04 21.16 16.98
CA LEU A 107 4.71 21.04 18.27
C LEU A 107 5.99 21.87 18.24
N GLN A 108 6.23 22.63 19.32
CA GLN A 108 7.50 23.30 19.54
C GLN A 108 8.48 22.35 20.24
N ALA A 109 9.78 22.59 20.08
CA ALA A 109 10.79 21.86 20.84
C ALA A 109 10.55 22.03 22.35
N GLY A 110 10.45 20.92 23.07
CA GLY A 110 10.04 20.93 24.46
C GLY A 110 9.61 19.56 25.00
N THR A 111 9.24 19.54 26.28
CA THR A 111 8.76 18.35 26.98
C THR A 111 7.25 18.36 27.04
N TYR A 112 6.66 17.21 26.73
CA TYR A 112 5.22 16.99 26.71
C TYR A 112 4.88 15.71 27.46
N ASN A 113 3.66 15.63 27.95
CA ASN A 113 3.09 14.43 28.53
C ASN A 113 1.94 13.95 27.67
N VAL A 114 1.99 12.68 27.26
CA VAL A 114 0.85 12.00 26.64
C VAL A 114 0.17 11.16 27.71
N GLU A 115 -1.13 11.37 27.86
CA GLU A 115 -1.99 10.62 28.76
C GLU A 115 -3.01 9.84 27.94
N VAL A 116 -3.17 8.57 28.27
CA VAL A 116 -4.24 7.72 27.78
C VAL A 116 -5.21 7.43 28.92
N THR A 117 -6.44 7.88 28.75
CA THR A 117 -7.54 7.70 29.71
C THR A 117 -8.42 6.54 29.26
N TYR A 118 -8.75 5.64 30.18
CA TYR A 118 -9.65 4.52 29.93
C TYR A 118 -11.10 4.98 30.04
N LEU A 119 -11.87 4.87 28.95
CA LEU A 119 -13.27 5.32 28.87
C LEU A 119 -14.18 4.10 28.88
N THR A 120 -14.68 3.74 30.05
CA THR A 120 -15.41 2.48 30.29
C THR A 120 -16.91 2.61 30.17
N ASN A 121 -17.44 3.82 30.05
CA ASN A 121 -18.89 4.08 29.89
C ASN A 121 -19.16 5.45 29.25
N ALA A 122 -20.41 5.69 28.86
CA ALA A 122 -20.83 6.94 28.21
C ALA A 122 -20.66 8.18 29.10
N GLU A 123 -20.72 8.04 30.42
CA GLU A 123 -20.51 9.17 31.34
C GLU A 123 -19.04 9.60 31.33
N SER A 124 -18.10 8.65 31.43
CA SER A 124 -16.66 8.89 31.32
C SER A 124 -16.26 9.48 29.97
N MET A 125 -16.89 9.01 28.88
CA MET A 125 -16.68 9.57 27.54
C MET A 125 -17.12 11.03 27.47
N ASN A 126 -18.35 11.33 27.85
CA ASN A 126 -18.88 12.70 27.81
C ASN A 126 -18.09 13.65 28.72
N GLN A 127 -17.63 13.17 29.87
CA GLN A 127 -16.76 13.94 30.76
C GLN A 127 -15.44 14.28 30.07
N PHE A 128 -14.78 13.29 29.47
CA PHE A 128 -13.52 13.50 28.75
C PHE A 128 -13.69 14.52 27.61
N LEU A 129 -14.73 14.37 26.78
CA LEU A 129 -15.04 15.31 25.69
C LEU A 129 -15.21 16.74 26.21
N ALA A 130 -15.96 16.91 27.30
CA ALA A 130 -16.21 18.22 27.90
C ALA A 130 -14.94 18.85 28.51
N GLU A 131 -14.09 18.05 29.16
CA GLU A 131 -12.83 18.51 29.76
C GLU A 131 -11.80 18.93 28.71
N HIS A 132 -11.83 18.30 27.54
CA HIS A 132 -10.84 18.52 26.47
C HIS A 132 -11.37 19.36 25.30
N GLY A 133 -12.62 19.86 25.38
CA GLY A 133 -13.22 20.73 24.37
C GLY A 133 -13.49 20.05 23.03
N ILE A 134 -13.86 18.77 23.05
CA ILE A 134 -14.17 17.98 21.85
C ILE A 134 -15.69 17.98 21.66
N ASP A 135 -16.16 18.46 20.49
CA ASP A 135 -17.59 18.68 20.24
C ASP A 135 -18.40 17.38 20.05
N GLU A 136 -17.81 16.37 19.40
CA GLU A 136 -18.43 15.05 19.18
C GLU A 136 -17.36 13.95 19.35
N ALA A 137 -17.73 12.83 19.97
CA ALA A 137 -16.92 11.62 19.87
C ALA A 137 -16.94 11.14 18.42
N GLY A 138 -15.83 10.57 17.94
CA GLY A 138 -15.88 9.78 16.70
C GLY A 138 -16.93 8.67 16.80
N ASP A 139 -17.35 8.12 15.66
CA ASP A 139 -18.18 6.91 15.60
C ASP A 139 -17.43 5.78 16.35
N ASP A 140 -17.74 5.62 17.64
CA ASP A 140 -17.07 4.69 18.51
C ASP A 140 -17.33 3.25 18.03
N PHE A 141 -16.36 2.67 17.31
CA PHE A 141 -16.42 1.29 16.82
C PHE A 141 -16.40 0.23 17.94
N TYR A 142 -16.26 0.63 19.21
CA TYR A 142 -15.97 -0.28 20.31
C TYR A 142 -17.03 -0.25 21.41
N GLU A 143 -17.38 -1.45 21.91
CA GLU A 143 -18.27 -1.62 23.06
C GLU A 143 -17.55 -1.26 24.36
N TYR A 144 -18.25 -0.53 25.24
CA TYR A 144 -17.85 -0.32 26.63
C TYR A 144 -17.63 -1.66 27.33
N LYS A 145 -16.43 -1.85 27.88
CA LYS A 145 -16.08 -3.09 28.59
C LYS A 145 -16.73 -3.11 29.98
N GLU A 146 -17.49 -4.17 30.28
CA GLU A 146 -18.16 -4.37 31.57
C GLU A 146 -17.17 -4.64 32.72
N ASN A 147 -17.69 -4.70 33.95
CA ASN A 147 -16.91 -4.99 35.15
C ASN A 147 -16.07 -6.27 34.99
N GLY A 148 -14.77 -6.18 35.27
CA GLY A 148 -13.82 -7.28 35.07
C GLY A 148 -12.37 -6.81 34.96
N THR A 149 -11.46 -7.76 34.75
CA THR A 149 -10.04 -7.49 34.52
C THR A 149 -9.74 -7.58 33.03
N TRP A 150 -9.19 -6.49 32.49
CA TRP A 150 -8.87 -6.34 31.08
C TRP A 150 -7.39 -6.03 30.92
N THR A 151 -6.76 -6.57 29.86
CA THR A 151 -5.38 -6.24 29.51
C THR A 151 -5.40 -5.42 28.22
N THR A 152 -4.77 -4.26 28.26
CA THR A 152 -4.69 -3.33 27.13
C THR A 152 -3.24 -3.15 26.70
N ASN A 153 -2.97 -3.42 25.43
CA ASN A 153 -1.66 -3.21 24.81
C ASN A 153 -1.82 -2.29 23.60
N TYR A 154 -1.25 -1.09 23.69
CA TYR A 154 -1.28 -0.13 22.60
C TYR A 154 0.12 0.46 22.38
N SER A 155 0.44 0.76 21.13
CA SER A 155 1.63 1.54 20.77
C SER A 155 1.18 2.87 20.18
N ILE A 156 1.77 3.95 20.67
CA ILE A 156 1.54 5.29 20.18
C ILE A 156 2.87 5.81 19.63
N GLY A 157 2.93 6.00 18.32
CA GLY A 157 4.05 6.62 17.63
C GLY A 157 3.81 8.10 17.43
N LEU A 158 4.79 8.94 17.77
CA LEU A 158 4.87 10.31 17.29
C LEU A 158 5.77 10.34 16.06
N GLU A 159 5.25 10.88 14.98
CA GLU A 159 5.97 10.92 13.70
C GLU A 159 5.97 12.35 13.15
N GLU A 160 7.11 12.77 12.62
CA GLU A 160 7.22 14.08 11.97
C GLU A 160 6.57 14.02 10.58
N ALA A 161 5.76 15.01 10.23
CA ALA A 161 5.06 15.10 8.94
C ALA A 161 6.03 15.08 7.74
N SER A 162 7.28 15.51 7.95
CA SER A 162 8.36 15.47 6.97
C SER A 162 8.82 14.03 6.66
N ASP A 163 8.78 13.12 7.64
CA ASP A 163 9.29 11.74 7.53
C ASP A 163 8.30 10.78 6.85
N LEU A 164 6.98 10.90 7.09
CA LEU A 164 5.96 10.07 6.42
C LEU A 164 5.97 10.26 4.90
N GLY A 165 6.25 11.49 4.49
CA GLY A 165 6.05 11.92 3.12
C GLY A 165 7.31 11.77 2.29
N ILE A 166 8.45 12.25 2.78
CA ILE A 166 9.60 12.49 1.91
C ILE A 166 10.29 11.17 1.58
N GLY A 167 10.53 10.28 2.55
CA GLY A 167 11.20 9.00 2.31
C GLY A 167 10.44 8.14 1.28
N PHE A 168 9.14 7.95 1.48
CA PHE A 168 8.28 7.19 0.58
C PHE A 168 8.12 7.89 -0.78
N LYS A 169 7.85 9.20 -0.83
CA LYS A 169 7.69 9.93 -2.10
C LYS A 169 9.00 9.95 -2.89
N VAL A 170 10.14 10.15 -2.24
CA VAL A 170 11.47 10.09 -2.87
C VAL A 170 11.77 8.69 -3.37
N ALA A 171 11.47 7.65 -2.58
CA ALA A 171 11.62 6.25 -2.99
C ALA A 171 10.78 5.92 -4.25
N VAL A 172 9.51 6.35 -4.28
CA VAL A 172 8.62 6.16 -5.44
C VAL A 172 9.14 6.91 -6.66
N VAL A 173 9.57 8.18 -6.50
CA VAL A 173 10.11 9.00 -7.59
C VAL A 173 11.42 8.40 -8.14
N ILE A 174 12.32 7.96 -7.27
CA ILE A 174 13.58 7.28 -7.66
C ILE A 174 13.25 5.96 -8.35
N GLY A 175 12.36 5.15 -7.79
CA GLY A 175 11.93 3.88 -8.39
C GLY A 175 11.34 4.07 -9.79
N PHE A 176 10.49 5.08 -9.96
CA PHE A 176 9.91 5.45 -11.25
C PHE A 176 10.97 5.96 -12.24
N ALA A 177 11.87 6.85 -11.80
CA ALA A 177 12.95 7.38 -12.63
C ALA A 177 13.91 6.29 -13.11
N ILE A 178 14.28 5.35 -12.23
CA ILE A 178 15.12 4.21 -12.61
C ILE A 178 14.34 3.25 -13.53
N GLY A 179 13.04 3.02 -13.27
CA GLY A 179 12.19 2.23 -14.16
C GLY A 179 12.16 2.80 -15.59
N LEU A 180 11.97 4.12 -15.71
CA LEU A 180 12.07 4.84 -16.98
C LEU A 180 13.45 4.72 -17.62
N LEU A 181 14.52 4.80 -16.82
CA LEU A 181 15.91 4.69 -17.30
C LEU A 181 16.20 3.27 -17.81
N VAL A 182 15.70 2.23 -17.14
CA VAL A 182 15.78 0.83 -17.62
C VAL A 182 15.02 0.67 -18.93
N VAL A 183 13.78 1.18 -19.02
CA VAL A 183 13.00 1.17 -20.27
C VAL A 183 13.74 1.92 -21.38
N ALA A 184 14.33 3.08 -21.09
CA ALA A 184 15.12 3.86 -22.06
C ALA A 184 16.38 3.11 -22.52
N ILE A 185 17.10 2.45 -21.63
CA ILE A 185 18.25 1.59 -21.96
C ILE A 185 17.80 0.42 -22.84
N LEU A 186 16.68 -0.24 -22.49
CA LEU A 186 16.12 -1.33 -23.30
C LEU A 186 15.77 -0.84 -24.71
N LEU A 187 15.06 0.28 -24.82
CA LEU A 187 14.72 0.92 -26.09
C LEU A 187 15.96 1.34 -26.89
N ALA A 188 17.01 1.84 -26.25
CA ALA A 188 18.26 2.23 -26.92
C ALA A 188 19.04 1.00 -27.44
N ILE A 189 19.01 -0.12 -26.72
CA ILE A 189 19.66 -1.37 -27.12
C ILE A 189 18.88 -2.09 -28.24
N THR A 190 17.56 -1.95 -28.27
CA THR A 190 16.67 -2.48 -29.33
C THR A 190 16.63 -1.59 -30.57
N LYS A 191 16.76 -0.26 -30.45
CA LYS A 191 16.83 0.69 -31.59
C LYS A 191 18.07 0.55 -32.46
N LYS A 192 19.14 -0.07 -31.97
CA LYS A 192 20.40 -0.25 -32.76
C LYS A 192 20.31 -1.35 -33.84
N GLY A 193 19.10 -1.70 -34.27
CA GLY A 193 18.81 -2.58 -35.40
C GLY A 193 17.95 -1.83 -36.41
N ASP A 194 18.30 -1.97 -37.68
CA ASP A 194 17.61 -1.50 -38.90
C ASP A 194 16.13 -1.10 -38.67
N GLU A 195 15.80 0.19 -38.81
CA GLU A 195 14.47 0.77 -38.56
C GLU A 195 13.35 0.16 -39.43
N THR A 196 13.74 -0.62 -40.44
CA THR A 196 12.87 -1.39 -41.32
C THR A 196 12.43 -2.75 -40.76
N LYS A 197 12.99 -3.22 -39.63
CA LYS A 197 12.76 -4.60 -39.17
C LYS A 197 11.62 -4.78 -38.17
N ASN A 198 11.27 -3.82 -37.31
CA ASN A 198 10.23 -4.03 -36.29
C ASN A 198 9.00 -3.14 -36.51
N GLN A 199 8.46 -3.15 -37.73
CA GLN A 199 7.20 -2.47 -38.03
C GLN A 199 6.05 -3.47 -37.93
N PHE A 200 4.94 -3.00 -37.33
CA PHE A 200 3.67 -3.69 -37.40
C PHE A 200 3.09 -3.45 -38.79
N ASP A 201 2.52 -4.49 -39.41
CA ASP A 201 1.76 -4.28 -40.64
C ASP A 201 0.39 -3.66 -40.34
N GLU A 202 -0.30 -3.19 -41.38
CA GLU A 202 -1.63 -2.55 -41.26
C GLU A 202 -2.64 -3.46 -40.53
N ARG A 203 -2.57 -4.78 -40.74
CA ARG A 203 -3.45 -5.74 -40.08
C ARG A 203 -3.14 -5.80 -38.58
N GLN A 204 -1.87 -5.83 -38.19
CA GLN A 204 -1.44 -5.85 -36.80
C GLN A 204 -1.82 -4.55 -36.09
N GLU A 205 -1.67 -3.39 -36.74
CA GLU A 205 -2.13 -2.11 -36.17
C GLU A 205 -3.64 -2.07 -35.94
N LEU A 206 -4.44 -2.58 -36.88
CA LEU A 206 -5.89 -2.70 -36.71
C LEU A 206 -6.26 -3.64 -35.55
N VAL A 207 -5.53 -4.75 -35.38
CA VAL A 207 -5.71 -5.65 -34.23
C VAL A 207 -5.37 -4.94 -32.93
N ARG A 208 -4.26 -4.20 -32.87
CA ARG A 208 -3.87 -3.44 -31.66
C ARG A 208 -4.88 -2.35 -31.33
N GLY A 209 -5.42 -1.65 -32.33
CA GLY A 209 -6.50 -0.68 -32.14
C GLY A 209 -7.77 -1.30 -31.53
N ARG A 210 -8.18 -2.48 -32.02
CA ARG A 210 -9.29 -3.24 -31.41
C ARG A 210 -8.96 -3.72 -30.01
N GLY A 211 -7.74 -4.22 -29.80
CA GLY A 211 -7.25 -4.63 -28.48
C GLY A 211 -7.28 -3.48 -27.48
N PHE A 212 -6.86 -2.29 -27.90
CA PHE A 212 -6.88 -1.09 -27.06
C PHE A 212 -8.31 -0.73 -26.67
N LYS A 213 -9.25 -0.78 -27.62
CA LYS A 213 -10.67 -0.58 -27.36
C LYS A 213 -11.18 -1.56 -26.28
N TYR A 214 -10.86 -2.84 -26.39
CA TYR A 214 -11.27 -3.83 -25.39
C TYR A 214 -10.61 -3.60 -24.03
N GLY A 215 -9.30 -3.37 -23.98
CA GLY A 215 -8.60 -3.05 -22.73
C GLY A 215 -9.15 -1.79 -22.05
N PHE A 216 -9.44 -0.75 -22.82
CA PHE A 216 -10.04 0.50 -22.34
C PHE A 216 -11.44 0.29 -21.74
N PHE A 217 -12.35 -0.39 -22.46
CA PHE A 217 -13.68 -0.66 -21.92
C PHE A 217 -13.64 -1.60 -20.72
N THR A 218 -12.74 -2.57 -20.69
CA THR A 218 -12.51 -3.41 -19.50
C THR A 218 -12.09 -2.56 -18.31
N LEU A 219 -11.11 -1.65 -18.48
CA LEU A 219 -10.67 -0.75 -17.42
C LEU A 219 -11.81 0.15 -16.92
N MET A 220 -12.62 0.70 -17.83
CA MET A 220 -13.80 1.51 -17.49
C MET A 220 -14.82 0.72 -16.68
N ILE A 221 -15.11 -0.53 -17.10
CA ILE A 221 -16.02 -1.42 -16.38
C ILE A 221 -15.45 -1.80 -15.01
N SER A 222 -14.16 -2.14 -14.93
CA SER A 222 -13.48 -2.43 -13.66
C SER A 222 -13.58 -1.24 -12.71
N ASN A 223 -13.32 -0.01 -13.18
CA ASN A 223 -13.48 1.18 -12.34
C ASN A 223 -14.92 1.42 -11.91
N ALA A 224 -15.91 1.18 -12.79
CA ALA A 224 -17.32 1.27 -12.41
C ALA A 224 -17.70 0.24 -11.33
N VAL A 225 -17.18 -0.99 -11.43
CA VAL A 225 -17.36 -2.02 -10.39
C VAL A 225 -16.70 -1.60 -9.09
N LEU A 226 -15.46 -1.10 -9.12
CA LEU A 226 -14.76 -0.61 -7.93
C LEU A 226 -15.51 0.55 -7.26
N LEU A 227 -16.03 1.48 -8.05
CA LEU A 227 -16.88 2.57 -7.55
C LEU A 227 -18.16 2.02 -6.91
N PHE A 228 -18.81 1.03 -7.53
CA PHE A 228 -20.00 0.41 -6.99
C PHE A 228 -19.72 -0.32 -5.67
N LEU A 229 -18.62 -1.06 -5.58
CA LEU A 229 -18.19 -1.72 -4.33
C LEU A 229 -17.92 -0.69 -3.23
N LYS A 230 -17.32 0.47 -3.58
CA LYS A 230 -17.11 1.57 -2.64
C LYS A 230 -18.43 2.16 -2.14
N ILE A 231 -19.43 2.34 -3.02
CA ILE A 231 -20.77 2.82 -2.63
C ILE A 231 -21.47 1.82 -1.69
N LEU A 232 -21.21 0.52 -1.87
CA LEU A 232 -21.74 -0.53 -1.00
C LEU A 232 -20.90 -0.78 0.26
N GLU A 233 -19.87 0.03 0.51
CA GLU A 233 -18.97 -0.10 1.67
C GLU A 233 -18.35 -1.49 1.78
N ILE A 234 -18.09 -2.16 0.64
CA ILE A 234 -17.44 -3.46 0.60
C ILE A 234 -15.92 -3.25 0.51
N PRO A 235 -15.15 -3.55 1.58
CA PRO A 235 -13.73 -3.23 1.63
C PRO A 235 -12.90 -4.24 0.85
N LEU A 236 -12.82 -4.09 -0.48
CA LEU A 236 -12.01 -4.97 -1.33
C LEU A 236 -10.52 -4.59 -1.33
N PHE A 237 -10.21 -3.29 -1.25
CA PHE A 237 -8.86 -2.74 -1.26
C PHE A 237 -8.70 -1.75 -0.11
N SER A 238 -7.55 -1.77 0.58
CA SER A 238 -7.31 -0.90 1.73
C SER A 238 -7.18 0.57 1.34
N ASN A 239 -6.77 0.84 0.09
CA ASN A 239 -6.68 2.20 -0.45
C ASN A 239 -7.00 2.27 -1.95
N MET A 240 -7.20 3.49 -2.45
CA MET A 240 -7.56 3.75 -3.85
C MET A 240 -6.45 3.40 -4.84
N GLU A 241 -5.19 3.49 -4.42
CA GLU A 241 -4.02 3.23 -5.27
C GLU A 241 -3.95 1.77 -5.72
N VAL A 242 -4.24 0.84 -4.81
CA VAL A 242 -4.30 -0.60 -5.10
C VAL A 242 -5.46 -0.92 -6.02
N ALA A 243 -6.63 -0.33 -5.75
CA ALA A 243 -7.82 -0.50 -6.59
C ALA A 243 -7.57 -0.03 -8.03
N MET A 244 -6.97 1.16 -8.21
CA MET A 244 -6.59 1.68 -9.51
C MET A 244 -5.56 0.80 -10.20
N THR A 245 -4.54 0.34 -9.47
CA THR A 245 -3.50 -0.53 -10.04
C THR A 245 -4.09 -1.86 -10.51
N ALA A 246 -4.97 -2.47 -9.71
CA ALA A 246 -5.68 -3.68 -10.09
C ALA A 246 -6.53 -3.48 -11.38
N SER A 247 -7.24 -2.34 -11.49
CA SER A 247 -8.03 -2.02 -12.69
C SER A 247 -7.17 -1.92 -13.96
N ILE A 248 -5.99 -1.31 -13.85
CA ILE A 248 -5.04 -1.16 -14.96
C ILE A 248 -4.51 -2.54 -15.37
N ILE A 249 -4.13 -3.36 -14.40
CA ILE A 249 -3.63 -4.72 -14.63
C ILE A 249 -4.66 -5.55 -15.40
N VAL A 250 -5.94 -5.48 -15.04
CA VAL A 250 -7.01 -6.19 -15.75
C VAL A 250 -7.17 -5.67 -17.19
N GLY A 251 -7.20 -4.35 -17.39
CA GLY A 251 -7.28 -3.75 -18.72
C GLY A 251 -6.11 -4.12 -19.64
N VAL A 252 -4.88 -4.06 -19.12
CA VAL A 252 -3.66 -4.44 -19.84
C VAL A 252 -3.66 -5.94 -20.16
N SER A 253 -4.12 -6.78 -19.23
CA SER A 253 -4.25 -8.23 -19.44
C SER A 253 -5.17 -8.55 -20.62
N VAL A 254 -6.32 -7.88 -20.71
CA VAL A 254 -7.27 -8.05 -21.84
C VAL A 254 -6.66 -7.58 -23.15
N PHE A 255 -6.04 -6.39 -23.16
CA PHE A 255 -5.35 -5.86 -24.33
C PHE A 255 -4.29 -6.85 -24.85
N ALA A 256 -3.41 -7.30 -23.96
CA ALA A 256 -2.32 -8.20 -24.29
C ALA A 256 -2.86 -9.54 -24.83
N SER A 257 -3.80 -10.14 -24.11
CA SER A 257 -4.39 -11.43 -24.48
C SER A 257 -5.08 -11.36 -25.85
N TYR A 258 -5.84 -10.31 -26.12
CA TYR A 258 -6.49 -10.12 -27.42
C TYR A 258 -5.46 -9.96 -28.54
N CYS A 259 -4.44 -9.13 -28.33
CA CYS A 259 -3.40 -8.90 -29.34
C CYS A 259 -2.59 -10.18 -29.61
N ILE A 260 -2.31 -10.99 -28.59
CA ILE A 260 -1.61 -12.27 -28.75
C ILE A 260 -2.45 -13.22 -29.57
N TRP A 261 -3.73 -13.36 -29.22
CA TRP A 261 -4.62 -14.31 -29.88
C TRP A 261 -4.85 -13.99 -31.37
N ASN A 262 -4.75 -12.70 -31.73
CA ASN A 262 -5.00 -12.19 -33.08
C ASN A 262 -3.72 -11.76 -33.81
N ASP A 263 -2.55 -12.24 -33.36
CA ASP A 263 -1.25 -12.03 -34.01
C ASP A 263 -0.81 -10.55 -34.15
N GLY A 264 -1.35 -9.66 -33.31
CA GLY A 264 -1.02 -8.24 -33.25
C GLY A 264 -0.11 -7.84 -32.10
N TYR A 265 0.33 -8.79 -31.26
CA TYR A 265 1.16 -8.48 -30.08
C TYR A 265 2.65 -8.29 -30.41
N PHE A 266 3.21 -9.16 -31.25
CA PHE A 266 4.63 -9.13 -31.63
C PHE A 266 4.80 -8.46 -32.99
N ALA A 267 5.80 -7.58 -33.12
CA ALA A 267 6.18 -7.06 -34.45
C ALA A 267 6.81 -8.16 -35.32
N LEU A 268 6.78 -7.98 -36.65
CA LEU A 268 7.15 -9.00 -37.64
C LEU A 268 8.54 -9.64 -37.44
N ASN A 269 9.55 -8.89 -36.99
CA ASN A 269 10.90 -9.42 -36.72
C ASN A 269 11.29 -9.39 -35.23
N GLU A 270 10.30 -9.35 -34.33
CA GLU A 270 10.57 -9.29 -32.91
C GLU A 270 10.98 -10.65 -32.34
N ASN A 271 11.99 -10.65 -31.46
CA ASN A 271 12.48 -11.88 -30.85
C ASN A 271 11.55 -12.35 -29.73
N ARG A 272 10.55 -13.17 -30.10
CA ARG A 272 9.56 -13.76 -29.20
C ARG A 272 10.18 -14.43 -27.97
N LYS A 273 11.32 -15.12 -28.12
CA LYS A 273 12.02 -15.77 -27.00
C LYS A 273 12.55 -14.77 -25.97
N SER A 274 13.07 -13.63 -26.43
CA SER A 274 13.58 -12.58 -25.52
C SER A 274 12.47 -11.95 -24.69
N LEU A 275 11.31 -11.67 -25.31
CA LEU A 275 10.14 -11.13 -24.61
C LEU A 275 9.54 -12.14 -23.64
N LEU A 276 9.43 -13.41 -24.03
CA LEU A 276 8.97 -14.49 -23.15
C LEU A 276 9.85 -14.64 -21.91
N ILE A 277 11.18 -14.62 -22.07
CA ILE A 277 12.11 -14.67 -20.94
C ILE A 277 11.93 -13.44 -20.05
N MET A 278 11.75 -12.25 -20.63
CA MET A 278 11.53 -11.01 -19.87
C MET A 278 10.25 -11.07 -19.03
N PHE A 279 9.12 -11.46 -19.63
CA PHE A 279 7.85 -11.61 -18.91
C PHE A 279 7.91 -12.70 -17.84
N GLY A 280 8.57 -13.83 -18.14
CA GLY A 280 8.79 -14.89 -17.17
C GLY A 280 9.62 -14.42 -15.97
N LEU A 281 10.69 -13.66 -16.20
CA LEU A 281 11.51 -13.10 -15.12
C LEU A 281 10.74 -12.09 -14.26
N ILE A 282 10.06 -11.13 -14.89
CA ILE A 282 9.29 -10.11 -14.15
C ILE A 282 8.15 -10.76 -13.36
N GLY A 283 7.42 -11.71 -13.98
CA GLY A 283 6.36 -12.46 -13.31
C GLY A 283 6.88 -13.29 -12.14
N ALA A 284 7.99 -14.02 -12.31
CA ALA A 284 8.60 -14.82 -11.25
C ALA A 284 9.10 -13.96 -10.07
N LEU A 285 9.71 -12.80 -10.35
CA LEU A 285 10.15 -11.88 -9.30
C LEU A 285 8.97 -11.32 -8.49
N ASN A 286 7.93 -10.85 -9.18
CA ASN A 286 6.69 -10.39 -8.55
C ASN A 286 6.03 -11.51 -7.74
N LEU A 287 6.11 -12.76 -8.21
CA LEU A 287 5.61 -13.92 -7.48
C LEU A 287 6.40 -14.17 -6.20
N VAL A 288 7.74 -14.13 -6.25
CA VAL A 288 8.59 -14.33 -5.06
C VAL A 288 8.31 -13.26 -4.01
N ILE A 289 8.23 -11.99 -4.42
CA ILE A 289 7.90 -10.88 -3.51
C ILE A 289 6.49 -11.07 -2.95
N GLY A 290 5.52 -11.40 -3.80
CA GLY A 290 4.15 -11.67 -3.40
C GLY A 290 4.05 -12.80 -2.37
N ILE A 291 4.73 -13.93 -2.60
CA ILE A 291 4.80 -15.05 -1.66
C ILE A 291 5.46 -14.62 -0.34
N GLY A 292 6.52 -13.82 -0.39
CA GLY A 292 7.13 -13.23 0.81
C GLY A 292 6.12 -12.41 1.62
N ASN A 293 5.34 -11.57 0.95
CA ASN A 293 4.29 -10.78 1.60
C ASN A 293 3.16 -11.65 2.16
N ILE A 294 2.82 -12.77 1.51
CA ILE A 294 1.85 -13.76 2.05
C ILE A 294 2.38 -14.33 3.37
N PHE A 295 3.63 -14.77 3.41
CA PHE A 295 4.23 -15.32 4.63
C PHE A 295 4.39 -14.29 5.74
N ALA A 296 4.61 -13.02 5.39
CA ALA A 296 4.66 -11.93 6.35
C ALA A 296 3.27 -11.50 6.87
N GLY A 297 2.17 -12.02 6.32
CA GLY A 297 0.81 -11.68 6.76
C GLY A 297 0.34 -10.28 6.35
N VAL A 298 1.08 -9.57 5.50
CA VAL A 298 0.83 -8.14 5.17
C VAL A 298 0.03 -7.94 3.88
N ILE A 299 -0.52 -9.01 3.29
CA ILE A 299 -1.26 -8.95 2.01
C ILE A 299 -2.67 -8.38 2.15
N MET A 300 -3.26 -8.53 3.33
CA MET A 300 -4.60 -8.11 3.64
C MET A 300 -4.61 -7.44 5.02
N GLU A 301 -5.38 -6.38 5.11
CA GLU A 301 -5.61 -5.62 6.33
C GLU A 301 -7.11 -5.39 6.43
N ASN A 302 -7.72 -5.79 7.55
CA ASN A 302 -9.17 -5.70 7.76
C ASN A 302 -10.01 -6.34 6.63
N GLY A 303 -9.52 -7.45 6.06
CA GLY A 303 -10.18 -8.15 4.96
C GLY A 303 -10.01 -7.52 3.57
N ALA A 304 -9.26 -6.42 3.46
CA ALA A 304 -9.01 -5.70 2.21
C ALA A 304 -7.57 -5.86 1.73
N PHE A 305 -7.35 -5.90 0.41
CA PHE A 305 -6.01 -6.03 -0.17
C PHE A 305 -5.16 -4.77 0.02
N THR A 306 -3.95 -4.93 0.56
CA THR A 306 -3.01 -3.84 0.83
C THR A 306 -2.13 -3.51 -0.38
N PHE A 307 -1.34 -2.43 -0.31
CA PHE A 307 -0.35 -2.10 -1.34
C PHE A 307 0.63 -3.24 -1.64
N ARG A 308 0.97 -4.04 -0.63
CA ARG A 308 1.89 -5.18 -0.75
C ARG A 308 1.34 -6.30 -1.63
N SER A 309 0.01 -6.39 -1.78
CA SER A 309 -0.67 -7.36 -2.66
C SER A 309 -0.45 -7.08 -4.15
N THR A 310 -0.05 -5.87 -4.54
CA THR A 310 0.13 -5.46 -5.94
C THR A 310 1.12 -6.35 -6.71
N ASN A 311 2.17 -6.84 -6.04
CA ASN A 311 3.12 -7.78 -6.64
C ASN A 311 2.42 -9.09 -7.07
N LEU A 312 1.44 -9.58 -6.29
CA LEU A 312 0.66 -10.75 -6.68
C LEU A 312 -0.23 -10.48 -7.90
N PHE A 313 -0.86 -9.30 -7.97
CA PHE A 313 -1.66 -8.92 -9.15
C PHE A 313 -0.80 -8.81 -10.42
N CYS A 314 0.38 -8.19 -10.31
CA CYS A 314 1.34 -8.12 -11.41
C CYS A 314 1.80 -9.51 -11.85
N SER A 315 2.15 -10.37 -10.90
CA SER A 315 2.51 -11.77 -11.16
C SER A 315 1.39 -12.51 -11.88
N LEU A 316 0.15 -12.39 -11.39
CA LEU A 316 -1.02 -13.05 -11.97
C LEU A 316 -1.24 -12.61 -13.43
N MET A 317 -1.10 -11.33 -13.74
CA MET A 317 -1.17 -10.85 -15.13
C MET A 317 -0.11 -11.50 -16.02
N PHE A 318 1.14 -11.58 -15.58
CA PHE A 318 2.19 -12.22 -16.38
C PHE A 318 1.92 -13.71 -16.58
N ILE A 319 1.39 -14.40 -15.57
CA ILE A 319 0.96 -15.80 -15.69
C ILE A 319 -0.15 -15.94 -16.74
N VAL A 320 -1.18 -15.08 -16.69
CA VAL A 320 -2.27 -15.07 -17.68
C VAL A 320 -1.73 -14.85 -19.09
N VAL A 321 -0.91 -13.82 -19.30
CA VAL A 321 -0.28 -13.52 -20.60
C VAL A 321 0.57 -14.69 -21.08
N PHE A 322 1.35 -15.31 -20.20
CA PHE A 322 2.18 -16.46 -20.52
C PHE A 322 1.34 -17.67 -20.93
N ILE A 323 0.25 -17.97 -20.22
CA ILE A 323 -0.69 -19.03 -20.57
C ILE A 323 -1.30 -18.76 -21.95
N VAL A 324 -1.76 -17.54 -22.22
CA VAL A 324 -2.34 -17.18 -23.53
C VAL A 324 -1.32 -17.39 -24.66
N LEU A 325 -0.05 -17.05 -24.43
CA LEU A 325 1.04 -17.30 -25.38
C LEU A 325 1.24 -18.79 -25.63
N LEU A 326 1.25 -19.62 -24.59
CA LEU A 326 1.38 -21.08 -24.73
C LEU A 326 0.19 -21.69 -25.48
N LEU A 327 -1.03 -21.28 -25.14
CA LEU A 327 -2.25 -21.76 -25.80
C LEU A 327 -2.25 -21.41 -27.28
N LYS A 328 -1.83 -20.19 -27.62
CA LYS A 328 -1.67 -19.74 -29.01
C LYS A 328 -0.62 -20.57 -29.75
N GLN A 329 0.55 -20.82 -29.15
CA GLN A 329 1.58 -21.69 -29.74
C GLN A 329 1.08 -23.11 -30.00
N ILE A 330 0.34 -23.69 -29.06
CA ILE A 330 -0.24 -25.04 -29.22
C ILE A 330 -1.27 -25.06 -30.36
N LYS A 331 -2.08 -24.00 -30.48
CA LYS A 331 -3.06 -23.89 -31.56
C LYS A 331 -2.38 -23.80 -32.92
N ASP A 332 -1.43 -22.87 -33.06
CA ASP A 332 -0.75 -22.64 -34.34
C ASP A 332 0.03 -23.88 -34.79
N GLY A 333 0.66 -24.61 -33.85
CA GLY A 333 1.35 -25.87 -34.15
C GLY A 333 0.45 -27.09 -34.41
N LYS A 334 -0.87 -26.97 -34.25
CA LYS A 334 -1.86 -27.98 -34.68
C LYS A 334 -2.43 -27.68 -36.07
N GLU A 335 -2.28 -26.45 -36.54
CA GLU A 335 -2.76 -26.00 -37.86
C GLU A 335 -1.68 -26.14 -38.94
N GLU A 336 -0.43 -26.44 -38.56
CA GLU A 336 0.70 -26.88 -39.42
C GLU A 336 0.74 -28.41 -39.57
#